data_AF-A0A011QT48-F1
#
_entry.id   AF-A0A011QT48-F1
#
_cell.length_a   1.000
_cell.length_b   1.000
_cell.length_c   1.000
_cell.angle_alpha   90.00
_cell.angle_beta   90.00
_cell.angle_gamma   90.00
#
_symmetry.space_group_name_H-M   'P 1'
#
loop_
_entity.id
_entity.type
_entity.pdbx_description
1 polymer ?
#
loop_
_entity_poly.entity_id
_entity_poly.type
_entity_poly.pdbx_seq_one_letter_code
_entity_poly.pdbx_strand_id
1 'polypeptide(L)'
;MTAAIADHDADDATIPRREGAIPCRDDHPHDAIVRDIAGKGSAGWKNDSGYPRRSLAENMMPRLKPLDDSPTSRSFERQVSEGHVRAVIINAFTYPGMAQSVRVGKISPAA
;
A
#
# COMPACT_ATOMS: atom_id res chain seq x y z
N MET A 1 10.59 -15.27 -20.46
CA MET A 1 9.77 -14.16 -21.00
C MET A 1 9.91 -13.01 -20.02
N THR A 2 10.76 -12.05 -20.37
CA THR A 2 11.34 -11.01 -19.52
C THR A 2 10.27 -9.98 -19.20
N ALA A 3 9.65 -10.07 -18.02
CA ALA A 3 8.83 -8.96 -17.53
C ALA A 3 9.79 -7.86 -17.09
N ALA A 4 9.76 -6.74 -17.82
CA ALA A 4 10.43 -5.51 -17.44
C ALA A 4 10.08 -5.20 -15.98
N ILE A 5 11.11 -5.04 -15.15
CA ILE A 5 10.98 -4.35 -13.88
C ILE A 5 10.57 -2.94 -14.30
N ALA A 6 9.27 -2.66 -14.24
CA ALA A 6 8.74 -1.33 -14.46
C ALA A 6 9.56 -0.37 -13.59
N ASP A 7 9.83 0.82 -14.13
CA ASP A 7 10.52 1.90 -13.43
C ASP A 7 10.12 1.89 -11.96
N HIS A 8 11.11 1.88 -11.08
CA HIS A 8 10.91 2.35 -9.73
C HIS A 8 10.67 3.86 -9.87
N ASP A 9 9.49 4.22 -10.38
CA ASP A 9 8.92 5.52 -10.15
C ASP A 9 9.01 5.67 -8.65
N ALA A 10 9.92 6.54 -8.22
CA ALA A 10 10.02 6.95 -6.85
C ALA A 10 8.67 7.61 -6.57
N ASP A 11 7.70 6.79 -6.15
CA ASP A 11 6.38 7.22 -5.72
C ASP A 11 6.64 8.34 -4.72
N ASP A 12 6.43 9.58 -5.18
CA ASP A 12 6.62 10.80 -4.40
C ASP A 12 6.03 10.50 -3.03
N ALA A 13 6.89 10.48 -2.00
CA ALA A 13 6.63 9.71 -0.78
C ALA A 13 5.24 10.01 -0.24
N THR A 14 4.27 9.15 -0.59
CA THR A 14 2.84 9.36 -0.33
C THR A 14 2.56 8.90 1.09
N ILE A 15 3.27 9.51 2.03
CA ILE A 15 3.12 9.28 3.45
C ILE A 15 1.98 10.20 3.89
N PRO A 16 0.82 9.64 4.27
CA PRO A 16 -0.30 10.44 4.73
C PRO A 16 0.14 11.21 5.97
N ARG A 17 -0.20 12.49 6.02
CA ARG A 17 0.03 13.25 7.24
C ARG A 17 -1.02 12.86 8.29
N ARG A 18 -0.58 12.83 9.55
CA ARG A 18 -1.42 12.54 10.72
C ARG A 18 -2.63 13.46 10.81
N GLU A 19 -3.68 13.01 11.50
CA GLU A 19 -4.83 13.86 11.81
C GLU A 19 -4.37 15.15 12.52
N GLY A 20 -4.97 16.29 12.16
CA GLY A 20 -4.55 17.60 12.67
C GLY A 20 -3.22 18.12 12.11
N ALA A 21 -2.76 17.55 10.99
CA ALA A 21 -1.63 18.03 10.23
C ALA A 21 -1.71 19.51 9.84
N ILE A 22 -0.69 20.29 10.20
CA ILE A 22 -0.52 21.70 9.82
C ILE A 22 0.73 21.81 8.95
N PRO A 23 0.80 22.70 7.94
CA PRO A 23 2.01 22.97 7.18
C PRO A 23 3.20 23.33 8.08
N CYS A 24 4.40 23.02 7.63
CA CYS A 24 5.61 23.48 8.29
C CYS A 24 5.67 25.01 8.22
N ARG A 25 6.45 25.62 9.12
CA ARG A 25 6.67 27.07 9.12
C ARG A 25 7.44 27.54 7.87
N ASP A 26 8.30 26.67 7.36
CA ASP A 26 9.08 26.86 6.14
C ASP A 26 8.51 25.99 5.02
N ASP A 27 8.63 26.41 3.76
CA ASP A 27 8.06 25.69 2.60
C ASP A 27 8.75 24.34 2.41
N HIS A 28 8.17 23.30 3.01
CA HIS A 28 8.73 21.95 3.03
C HIS A 28 8.03 21.09 1.97
N PRO A 29 8.74 20.23 1.22
CA PRO A 29 8.13 19.37 0.18
C PRO A 29 6.93 18.55 0.66
N HIS A 30 6.95 18.11 1.93
CA HIS A 30 5.82 17.41 2.56
C HIS A 30 4.56 18.26 2.78
N ASP A 31 4.60 19.58 2.62
CA ASP A 31 3.43 20.46 2.72
C ASP A 31 2.58 20.41 1.43
N ALA A 32 3.14 19.92 0.32
CA ALA A 32 2.38 19.68 -0.91
C ALA A 32 1.18 18.75 -0.66
N ILE A 33 1.38 17.68 0.10
CA ILE A 33 0.32 16.73 0.48
C ILE A 33 -0.76 17.42 1.34
N VAL A 34 -0.38 18.32 2.25
CA VAL A 34 -1.34 19.05 3.09
C VAL A 34 -2.20 19.98 2.27
N ARG A 35 -1.57 20.70 1.34
CA ARG A 35 -2.27 21.59 0.40
C ARG A 35 -3.20 20.81 -0.52
N ASP A 36 -2.74 19.65 -0.99
CA ASP A 36 -3.50 18.76 -1.86
C ASP A 36 -4.72 18.19 -1.11
N ILE A 37 -4.54 17.68 0.11
CA ILE A 37 -5.64 17.25 0.99
C ILE A 37 -6.59 18.40 1.31
N ALA A 38 -6.11 19.62 1.53
CA ALA A 38 -6.96 20.78 1.79
C ALA A 38 -7.81 21.15 0.57
N GLY A 39 -7.29 20.97 -0.65
CA GLY A 39 -8.00 21.27 -1.89
C GLY A 39 -9.08 20.26 -2.26
N LYS A 40 -8.80 18.95 -2.14
CA LYS A 40 -9.72 17.87 -2.60
C LYS A 40 -10.32 17.01 -1.49
N GLY A 41 -9.97 17.29 -0.24
CA GLY A 41 -10.34 16.49 0.91
C GLY A 41 -9.55 15.19 1.04
N SER A 42 -9.49 14.64 2.25
CA SER A 42 -8.71 13.43 2.54
C SER A 42 -9.17 12.20 1.74
N ALA A 43 -10.48 12.04 1.52
CA ALA A 43 -11.02 10.92 0.76
C ALA A 43 -10.63 10.98 -0.73
N GLY A 44 -10.74 12.18 -1.35
CA GLY A 44 -10.32 12.39 -2.73
C GLY A 44 -8.82 12.15 -2.90
N TRP A 45 -8.01 12.70 -1.98
CA TRP A 45 -6.57 12.47 -1.98
C TRP A 45 -6.18 11.01 -1.85
N LYS A 46 -6.80 10.24 -0.94
CA LYS A 46 -6.53 8.80 -0.80
C LYS A 46 -6.82 8.06 -2.09
N ASN A 47 -7.90 8.39 -2.80
CA ASN A 47 -8.25 7.73 -4.05
C ASN A 47 -7.23 8.00 -5.16
N ASP A 48 -6.82 9.26 -5.32
CA ASP A 48 -5.95 9.69 -6.42
C ASP A 48 -4.48 9.29 -6.21
N SER A 49 -4.03 9.28 -4.94
CA SER A 49 -2.63 9.04 -4.59
C SER A 49 -2.20 7.57 -4.56
N GLY A 50 -3.12 6.63 -4.79
CA GLY A 50 -2.82 5.20 -4.67
C GLY A 50 -2.55 4.71 -3.24
N TYR A 51 -2.70 5.59 -2.23
CA TYR A 51 -2.49 5.28 -0.81
C TYR A 51 -3.19 4.00 -0.30
N PRO A 52 -4.43 3.66 -0.73
CA PRO A 52 -5.08 2.40 -0.32
C PRO A 52 -4.25 1.16 -0.63
N ARG A 53 -3.58 1.09 -1.78
CA ARG A 53 -2.74 -0.07 -2.15
C ARG A 53 -1.50 -0.14 -1.25
N ARG A 54 -0.85 1.00 -1.02
CA ARG A 54 0.31 1.10 -0.14
C ARG A 54 -0.03 0.71 1.30
N SER A 55 -1.12 1.24 1.85
CA SER A 55 -1.57 0.94 3.21
C SER A 55 -1.88 -0.54 3.40
N LEU A 56 -2.49 -1.20 2.40
CA LEU A 56 -2.69 -2.65 2.42
C LEU A 56 -1.35 -3.39 2.44
N ALA A 57 -0.41 -3.04 1.55
CA ALA A 57 0.91 -3.66 1.52
C ALA A 57 1.67 -3.49 2.86
N GLU A 58 1.69 -2.28 3.43
CA GLU A 58 2.31 -1.98 4.73
C GLU A 58 1.68 -2.80 5.85
N ASN A 59 0.35 -2.94 5.87
CA ASN A 59 -0.35 -3.79 6.84
C ASN A 59 -0.02 -5.29 6.65
N MET A 60 0.33 -5.74 5.45
CA MET A 60 0.75 -7.11 5.20
C MET A 60 2.20 -7.39 5.61
N MET A 61 3.08 -6.38 5.65
CA MET A 61 4.50 -6.56 5.98
C MET A 61 4.77 -7.26 7.32
N PRO A 62 4.07 -6.97 8.43
CA PRO A 62 4.24 -7.70 9.69
C PRO A 62 3.92 -9.20 9.60
N ARG A 63 3.12 -9.64 8.61
CA ARG A 63 2.82 -11.06 8.36
C ARG A 63 3.87 -11.72 7.47
N LEU A 64 4.54 -10.95 6.63
CA LEU A 64 5.63 -11.40 5.78
C LEU A 64 6.94 -11.59 6.54
N LYS A 65 7.25 -10.67 7.48
CA LYS A 65 8.50 -10.69 8.26
C LYS A 65 8.78 -12.00 9.01
N PRO A 66 7.82 -12.65 9.69
CA PRO A 66 8.08 -13.87 10.44
C PRO A 66 8.24 -15.13 9.59
N LEU A 67 7.87 -15.09 8.30
CA LEU A 67 7.93 -16.27 7.44
C LEU A 67 9.36 -16.72 7.12
N ASP A 68 10.36 -15.87 7.37
CA ASP A 68 11.77 -16.27 7.42
C ASP A 68 12.63 -15.12 7.95
N ASP A 69 13.65 -15.43 8.76
CA ASP A 69 14.60 -14.41 9.26
C ASP A 69 15.44 -13.79 8.12
N SER A 70 15.63 -14.49 7.00
CA SER A 70 16.38 -14.01 5.82
C SER A 70 16.11 -14.85 4.56
N PRO A 71 16.37 -14.35 3.33
CA PRO A 71 16.26 -15.19 2.14
C PRO A 71 17.34 -16.28 2.13
N THR A 72 16.95 -17.51 1.80
CA THR A 72 17.87 -18.67 1.81
C THR A 72 18.85 -18.63 0.64
N SER A 73 18.46 -18.02 -0.49
CA SER A 73 19.27 -18.01 -1.69
C SER A 73 20.44 -17.02 -1.66
N ARG A 74 21.57 -17.40 -2.26
CA ARG A 74 22.75 -16.53 -2.42
C ARG A 74 22.74 -15.66 -3.68
N SER A 75 21.82 -15.91 -4.62
CA SER A 75 21.70 -15.12 -5.85
C SER A 75 20.51 -14.19 -5.77
N PHE A 76 20.73 -12.91 -6.08
CA PHE A 76 19.71 -11.86 -6.03
C PHE A 76 18.40 -12.24 -6.74
N GLU A 77 18.47 -12.73 -7.98
CA GLU A 77 17.29 -13.16 -8.75
C GLU A 77 16.41 -14.19 -8.03
N ARG A 78 17.05 -15.12 -7.31
CA ARG A 78 16.34 -16.13 -6.52
C ARG A 78 15.77 -15.54 -5.23
N GLN A 79 16.42 -14.54 -4.63
CA GLN A 79 15.88 -13.81 -3.48
C GLN A 79 14.63 -13.02 -3.88
N VAL A 80 14.63 -12.39 -5.07
CA VAL A 80 13.44 -11.72 -5.64
C VAL A 80 12.31 -12.72 -5.85
N SER A 81 12.63 -13.86 -6.46
CA SER A 81 11.65 -14.94 -6.69
C SER A 81 11.06 -15.46 -5.38
N GLU A 82 11.90 -15.67 -4.36
CA GLU A 82 11.52 -16.09 -3.02
C GLU A 82 10.58 -15.08 -2.36
N GLY A 83 10.90 -13.78 -2.43
CA GLY A 83 10.01 -12.70 -1.98
C GLY A 83 8.66 -12.70 -2.69
N HIS A 84 8.65 -12.89 -4.01
CA HIS A 84 7.41 -12.94 -4.80
C HIS A 84 6.53 -14.14 -4.42
N VAL A 85 7.11 -15.33 -4.30
CA VAL A 85 6.39 -16.54 -3.88
C VAL A 85 5.78 -16.35 -2.49
N ARG A 86 6.52 -15.78 -1.54
CA ARG A 86 6.01 -15.49 -0.19
C ARG A 86 4.83 -14.52 -0.22
N ALA A 87 4.90 -13.45 -1.01
CA ALA A 87 3.80 -12.51 -1.17
C ALA A 87 2.55 -13.18 -1.76
N VAL A 88 2.71 -14.04 -2.77
CA VAL A 88 1.61 -14.82 -3.37
C VAL A 88 0.96 -15.74 -2.34
N ILE A 89 1.76 -16.46 -1.55
CA ILE A 89 1.27 -17.35 -0.50
C ILE A 89 0.44 -16.56 0.52
N ILE A 90 0.98 -15.47 1.06
CA ILE A 90 0.28 -14.63 2.04
C ILE A 90 -1.05 -14.11 1.48
N ASN A 91 -1.04 -13.62 0.24
CA ASN A 91 -2.25 -13.10 -0.40
C ASN A 91 -3.30 -14.22 -0.55
N ALA A 92 -2.90 -15.42 -0.94
CA ALA A 92 -3.78 -16.58 -1.06
C ALA A 92 -4.38 -17.00 0.29
N PHE A 93 -3.61 -16.98 1.38
CA PHE A 93 -4.12 -17.29 2.72
C PHE A 93 -5.02 -16.19 3.31
N THR A 94 -4.78 -14.93 2.94
CA THR A 94 -5.53 -13.78 3.47
C THR A 94 -6.85 -13.57 2.72
N TYR A 95 -6.88 -13.83 1.42
CA TYR A 95 -8.03 -13.56 0.54
C TYR A 95 -9.35 -14.19 1.05
N PRO A 96 -9.41 -15.46 1.50
CA PRO A 96 -10.64 -16.06 2.01
C PRO A 96 -11.17 -15.41 3.29
N GLY A 97 -10.29 -14.78 4.09
CA GLY A 97 -10.65 -14.13 5.35
C GLY A 97 -11.01 -12.64 5.21
N MET A 98 -10.97 -12.08 3.99
CA MET A 98 -11.26 -10.67 3.77
C MET A 98 -12.76 -10.38 3.89
N ALA A 99 -13.10 -9.42 4.75
CA ALA A 99 -14.48 -8.98 4.91
C ALA A 99 -15.00 -8.26 3.66
N GLN A 100 -16.23 -8.58 3.25
CA GLN A 100 -16.93 -7.83 2.21
C GLN A 100 -17.50 -6.54 2.82
N SER A 101 -16.90 -5.41 2.46
CA SER A 101 -17.39 -4.09 2.88
C SER A 101 -18.50 -3.62 1.94
N VAL A 102 -19.73 -3.55 2.45
CA VAL A 102 -20.88 -2.99 1.73
C VAL A 102 -21.19 -1.59 2.24
N ARG A 103 -21.52 -0.67 1.32
CA ARG A 103 -21.98 0.67 1.71
C ARG A 103 -23.38 0.55 2.30
N VAL A 104 -23.54 0.91 3.57
CA VAL A 104 -24.85 0.99 4.24
C VAL A 104 -25.78 1.89 3.41
N GLY A 105 -26.95 1.36 3.01
CA GLY A 105 -27.95 2.04 2.19
C GLY A 105 -28.17 1.50 0.77
N LYS A 106 -27.33 0.56 0.29
CA LYS A 106 -27.62 -0.26 -0.89
C LYS A 106 -27.65 -1.73 -0.48
N ILE A 107 -28.83 -2.21 -0.15
CA ILE A 107 -29.05 -3.64 0.10
C ILE A 107 -29.06 -4.29 -1.29
N SER A 108 -28.01 -5.03 -1.65
CA SER A 108 -28.16 -6.01 -2.75
C SER A 108 -29.22 -7.01 -2.30
N PRO A 109 -30.22 -7.36 -3.13
CA PRO A 109 -31.18 -8.38 -2.74
C PRO A 109 -30.41 -9.67 -2.47
N ALA A 110 -30.67 -10.28 -1.33
CA ALA A 110 -30.18 -11.62 -1.02
C ALA A 110 -30.59 -12.55 -2.17
N ALA A 111 -29.62 -13.31 -2.68
CA ALA A 111 -29.85 -14.36 -3.67
C ALA A 111 -30.75 -15.46 -3.10
#